data_AF-A0A7J7JQL7-F1
#
_entry.id   AF-A0A7J7JQL7-F1
#
_cell.length_a   1.000
_cell.length_b   1.000
_cell.length_c   1.000
_cell.angle_alpha   90.00
_cell.angle_beta   90.00
_cell.angle_gamma   90.00
#
_symmetry.space_group_name_H-M   'P 1'
#
loop_
_entity.id
_entity.type
_entity.pdbx_description
1 polymer ?
#
loop_
_entity_poly.entity_id
_entity_poly.type
_entity_poly.pdbx_seq_one_letter_code
_entity_poly.pdbx_strand_id
1 'polypeptide(L)'
;MGGVDLCDQAISYHRLTARCKRWPVRVIMHLLDLAVNNCWLIHKAADPAKKYVQLFDYIFVMGEQLLATAGDSTCSDTDEGETSRRRVPVPLPINSKRSRGA
;
A
#
# COMPACT_ATOMS: atom_id res chain seq x y z
N MET A 1 -4.23 -17.78 -21.62
CA MET A 1 -3.58 -16.46 -21.50
C MET A 1 -4.51 -15.48 -20.76
N GLY A 2 -4.79 -15.72 -19.48
CA GLY A 2 -5.67 -14.83 -18.69
C GLY A 2 -5.24 -14.70 -17.23
N GLY A 3 -4.05 -15.19 -16.87
CA GLY A 3 -3.56 -15.12 -15.50
C GLY A 3 -3.36 -13.68 -15.03
N VAL A 4 -2.83 -12.82 -15.91
CA VAL A 4 -2.63 -11.39 -15.61
C VAL A 4 -3.97 -10.68 -15.42
N ASP A 5 -4.97 -10.96 -16.26
CA ASP A 5 -6.30 -10.36 -16.15
C ASP A 5 -7.00 -10.78 -14.86
N LEU A 6 -6.86 -12.04 -14.45
CA LEU A 6 -7.39 -12.54 -13.18
C LEU A 6 -6.72 -11.86 -11.98
N CYS A 7 -5.40 -11.65 -12.04
CA CYS A 7 -4.69 -10.91 -11.00
C CYS A 7 -5.16 -9.45 -10.91
N ASP A 8 -5.32 -8.76 -12.04
CA ASP A 8 -5.80 -7.37 -12.07
C ASP A 8 -7.26 -7.26 -11.58
N GLN A 9 -8.08 -8.24 -11.92
CA GLN A 9 -9.44 -8.36 -11.43
C GLN A 9 -9.49 -8.57 -9.90
N ALA A 10 -8.65 -9.45 -9.37
CA ALA A 10 -8.56 -9.72 -7.93
C ALA A 10 -8.14 -8.48 -7.13
N ILE A 11 -7.16 -7.72 -7.64
CA ILE A 11 -6.74 -6.44 -7.05
C ILE A 11 -7.86 -5.40 -7.12
N SER A 12 -8.63 -5.37 -8.20
CA SER A 12 -9.73 -4.42 -8.36
C SER A 12 -10.87 -4.63 -7.35
N TYR A 13 -11.12 -5.86 -6.89
CA TYR A 13 -12.19 -6.15 -5.91
C TYR A 13 -11.91 -5.61 -4.51
N HIS A 14 -10.67 -5.68 -4.04
CA HIS A 14 -10.29 -5.28 -2.67
C HIS A 14 -9.08 -4.33 -2.68
N ARG A 15 -9.16 -3.27 -3.49
CA ARG A 15 -8.06 -2.33 -3.68
C ARG A 15 -7.83 -1.42 -2.47
N LEU A 16 -6.60 -1.38 -1.96
CA LEU A 16 -6.14 -0.39 -0.99
C LEU A 16 -5.99 0.98 -1.69
N THR A 17 -7.00 1.85 -1.54
CA THR A 17 -6.96 3.19 -2.11
C THR A 17 -6.39 4.22 -1.15
N ALA A 18 -5.17 4.70 -1.43
CA ALA A 18 -4.58 5.83 -0.73
C ALA A 18 -4.66 7.10 -1.59
N ARG A 19 -5.30 8.15 -1.08
CA ARG A 19 -5.33 9.48 -1.72
C ARG A 19 -3.98 10.19 -1.55
N CYS A 20 -2.99 9.81 -2.37
CA CYS A 20 -1.64 10.36 -2.29
C CYS A 20 -1.25 11.09 -3.59
N LYS A 21 -0.66 12.30 -3.47
CA LYS A 21 -0.11 13.05 -4.62
C LYS A 21 1.15 12.41 -5.19
N ARG A 22 1.92 11.72 -4.36
CA ARG A 22 3.18 11.06 -4.75
C ARG A 22 2.89 9.72 -5.41
N TRP A 23 3.33 9.54 -6.66
CA TRP A 23 3.15 8.28 -7.39
C TRP A 23 3.80 7.05 -6.72
N PRO A 24 4.94 7.14 -6.01
CA PRO A 24 5.54 5.95 -5.40
C PRO A 24 4.65 5.30 -4.34
N VAL A 25 3.89 6.11 -3.59
CA VAL A 25 2.96 5.58 -2.59
C VAL A 25 1.87 4.74 -3.26
N ARG A 26 1.38 5.16 -4.44
CA ARG A 26 0.41 4.36 -5.21
C ARG A 26 1.00 3.01 -5.65
N VAL A 27 2.28 2.98 -6.00
CA VAL A 27 2.97 1.74 -6.37
C VAL A 27 3.14 0.82 -5.16
N ILE A 28 3.55 1.35 -4.01
CA ILE A 28 3.69 0.56 -2.78
C ILE A 28 2.35 -0.06 -2.37
N MET A 29 1.26 0.71 -2.41
CA MET A 29 -0.08 0.20 -2.09
C MET A 29 -0.50 -0.91 -3.06
N HIS A 30 -0.22 -0.74 -4.36
CA HIS A 30 -0.49 -1.78 -5.35
C HIS A 30 0.34 -3.06 -5.12
N LEU A 31 1.61 -2.93 -4.71
CA LEU A 31 2.45 -4.07 -4.36
C LEU A 31 1.92 -4.81 -3.12
N LEU A 32 1.40 -4.07 -2.13
CA LEU A 32 0.74 -4.67 -0.96
C LEU A 32 -0.53 -5.43 -1.37
N ASP A 33 -1.40 -4.83 -2.18
CA ASP A 33 -2.59 -5.49 -2.72
C ASP A 33 -2.21 -6.80 -3.43
N LEU A 34 -1.17 -6.77 -4.28
CA LEU A 34 -0.68 -7.95 -4.99
C LEU A 34 -0.14 -9.03 -4.04
N ALA A 35 0.66 -8.65 -3.04
CA ALA A 35 1.22 -9.58 -2.06
C ALA A 35 0.12 -10.29 -1.27
N VAL A 36 -0.88 -9.55 -0.80
CA VAL A 36 -2.01 -10.09 -0.03
C VAL A 36 -2.83 -11.10 -0.84
N ASN A 37 -3.12 -10.79 -2.11
CA ASN A 37 -3.80 -11.71 -3.03
C ASN A 37 -3.01 -13.01 -3.23
N ASN A 38 -1.69 -12.91 -3.37
CA ASN A 38 -0.82 -14.08 -3.51
C ASN A 38 -0.76 -14.91 -2.21
N CYS A 39 -0.69 -14.27 -1.05
CA CYS A 39 -0.75 -14.96 0.24
C CYS A 39 -2.05 -15.74 0.42
N TRP A 40 -3.18 -15.16 0.00
CA TRP A 40 -4.48 -15.84 0.01
C TRP A 40 -4.52 -17.06 -0.93
N LEU A 41 -3.94 -16.94 -2.13
CA LEU A 41 -3.81 -18.07 -3.07
C LEU A 41 -2.98 -19.20 -2.46
N ILE A 42 -1.85 -18.88 -1.84
CA ILE A 42 -1.00 -19.86 -1.14
C ILE A 42 -1.77 -20.52 0.02
N HIS A 43 -2.48 -19.73 0.82
CA HIS A 43 -3.28 -20.24 1.93
C HIS A 43 -4.35 -21.24 1.46
N LYS A 44 -5.04 -20.94 0.35
CA LYS A 44 -6.00 -21.85 -0.27
C LYS A 44 -5.35 -23.12 -0.83
N ALA A 45 -4.15 -23.01 -1.39
CA ALA A 45 -3.42 -24.14 -1.93
C ALA A 45 -2.88 -25.07 -0.82
N ALA A 46 -2.53 -24.51 0.35
CA ALA A 46 -2.00 -25.26 1.48
C ALA A 46 -3.05 -26.18 2.13
N ASP A 47 -4.29 -25.70 2.28
CA ASP A 47 -5.36 -26.45 2.97
C ASP A 47 -6.64 -26.56 2.10
N PRO A 48 -6.66 -27.41 1.06
CA PRO A 48 -7.81 -27.52 0.15
C PRO A 48 -9.08 -28.11 0.80
N ALA A 49 -8.93 -28.78 1.95
CA ALA A 49 -10.04 -29.39 2.69
C ALA A 49 -10.78 -28.40 3.60
N LYS A 50 -10.22 -27.22 3.88
CA LYS A 50 -10.87 -26.20 4.71
C LYS A 50 -11.93 -25.47 3.90
N LYS A 51 -13.01 -25.08 4.58
CA LYS A 51 -14.05 -24.22 4.00
C LYS A 51 -13.39 -22.97 3.42
N TYR A 52 -13.74 -22.66 2.19
CA TYR A 52 -13.22 -21.50 1.46
C TYR A 52 -13.34 -20.22 2.30
N VAL A 53 -12.21 -19.59 2.60
CA VAL A 53 -12.15 -18.26 3.22
C VAL A 53 -12.22 -17.23 2.10
N GLN A 54 -13.19 -16.32 2.18
CA GLN A 54 -13.29 -15.23 1.21
C GLN A 54 -12.10 -14.28 1.37
N LEU A 55 -11.69 -13.65 0.27
CA LEU A 55 -10.51 -12.78 0.27
C LEU A 55 -10.67 -11.62 1.28
N PHE A 56 -11.86 -11.03 1.38
CA PHE A 56 -12.14 -9.99 2.38
C PHE A 56 -11.91 -10.46 3.82
N ASP A 57 -12.46 -11.63 4.18
CA ASP A 57 -12.31 -12.20 5.53
C ASP A 57 -10.83 -12.48 5.83
N TYR A 58 -10.10 -12.98 4.84
CA TYR A 58 -8.67 -13.22 4.95
C TYR A 58 -7.88 -11.91 5.17
N ILE A 59 -8.22 -10.85 4.44
CA ILE A 59 -7.62 -9.51 4.61
C ILE A 59 -7.89 -8.99 6.03
N PHE A 60 -9.12 -9.16 6.53
CA PHE A 60 -9.49 -8.71 7.87
C PHE A 60 -8.67 -9.42 8.96
N VAL A 61 -8.63 -10.75 8.93
CA VAL A 61 -7.85 -11.56 9.90
C VAL A 61 -6.36 -11.24 9.82
N MET A 62 -5.81 -11.10 8.61
CA MET A 62 -4.41 -10.71 8.43
C MET A 62 -4.15 -9.32 9.02
N GLY A 63 -5.06 -8.36 8.82
CA GLY A 63 -4.95 -7.01 9.37
C GLY A 63 -4.93 -7.01 10.91
N GLU A 64 -5.78 -7.80 11.55
CA GLU A 64 -5.77 -7.95 13.01
C GLU A 64 -4.44 -8.54 13.52
N GLN A 65 -3.90 -9.55 12.84
CA GLN A 65 -2.61 -10.16 13.19
C GLN A 65 -1.45 -9.18 13.06
N LEU A 66 -1.45 -8.39 11.99
CA LEU A 66 -0.44 -7.35 11.78
C LEU A 66 -0.53 -6.25 12.84
N LEU A 67 -1.75 -5.84 13.22
CA LEU A 67 -1.95 -4.84 14.26
C LEU A 67 -1.51 -5.35 15.64
N ALA A 68 -1.86 -6.59 15.98
CA ALA A 68 -1.45 -7.22 17.23
C ALA A 68 0.08 -7.30 17.33
N THR A 69 0.76 -7.68 16.25
CA THR A 69 2.23 -7.75 16.20
C THR A 69 2.87 -6.37 16.29
N ALA A 70 2.24 -5.35 15.69
CA ALA A 70 2.73 -3.97 15.75
C ALA A 70 2.56 -3.34 17.15
N GLY A 71 1.49 -3.67 17.87
CA GLY A 71 1.24 -3.16 19.24
C GLY A 71 2.31 -3.57 20.26
N ASP A 72 2.83 -4.78 20.15
CA ASP A 72 3.91 -5.29 21.00
C ASP A 72 5.29 -4.65 20.68
N SER A 73 5.40 -3.95 19.56
CA SER A 73 6.64 -3.36 19.06
C SER A 73 6.87 -1.91 19.52
N THR A 74 6.17 -1.42 20.55
CA THR A 74 6.42 -0.08 21.10
C THR A 74 7.78 -0.06 21.81
N CYS A 75 8.83 0.12 21.01
CA CYS A 75 10.13 0.62 21.44
C CYS A 75 9.90 1.99 22.08
N SER A 76 10.43 2.18 23.27
CA SER A 76 10.50 3.48 23.94
C SER A 76 11.34 4.44 23.10
N ASP A 77 10.70 5.18 22.21
CA ASP A 77 11.34 6.31 21.55
C ASP A 77 11.46 7.44 22.57
N THR A 78 12.63 7.53 23.20
CA THR A 78 13.12 8.79 23.78
C THR A 78 13.21 9.81 22.65
N ASP A 79 12.36 10.83 22.73
CA ASP A 79 12.31 11.99 21.84
C ASP A 79 13.61 12.79 21.94
N GLU A 80 14.58 12.49 21.06
CA GLU A 80 15.72 13.36 20.81
C GLU A 80 15.51 14.02 19.44
N GLY A 81 15.11 15.30 19.49
CA GLY A 81 14.60 16.04 18.37
C GLY A 81 15.61 16.26 17.24
N GLU A 82 15.23 15.88 16.02
CA GLU A 82 15.86 16.38 14.81
C GLU A 82 14.91 17.38 14.11
N THR A 83 15.24 18.66 14.25
CA THR A 83 14.54 19.75 13.57
C THR A 83 14.64 19.57 12.05
N SER A 84 13.55 19.06 11.47
CA SER A 84 13.35 18.99 10.02
C SER A 84 13.65 20.36 9.40
N ARG A 85 14.79 20.44 8.68
CA ARG A 85 15.18 21.64 7.93
C ARG A 85 14.04 21.99 6.98
N ARG A 86 13.28 23.05 7.29
CA ARG A 86 12.28 23.62 6.38
C ARG A 86 13.00 23.92 5.07
N ARG A 87 12.69 23.18 4.01
CA ARG A 87 13.17 23.51 2.66
C ARG A 87 12.60 24.88 2.32
N VAL A 88 13.48 25.88 2.21
CA VAL A 88 13.10 27.21 1.71
C VAL A 88 12.53 27.00 0.31
N PRO A 89 11.32 27.49 -0.01
CA PRO A 89 10.77 27.40 -1.35
C PRO A 89 11.73 28.11 -2.31
N VAL A 90 12.21 27.39 -3.33
CA VAL A 90 12.98 28.01 -4.41
C VAL A 90 12.07 29.04 -5.09
N PRO A 91 12.51 30.29 -5.28
CA PRO A 91 11.70 31.30 -5.97
C PRO A 91 11.30 30.79 -7.34
N LEU A 92 10.00 30.82 -7.64
CA LEU A 92 9.51 30.49 -8.98
C LEU A 92 10.14 31.49 -9.98
N PRO A 93 10.64 31.02 -11.14
CA PRO A 93 11.15 31.92 -12.16
C PRO A 93 10.05 32.87 -12.63
N ILE A 94 10.45 34.12 -12.90
CA ILE A 94 9.56 35.21 -13.33
C ILE A 94 8.68 34.75 -14.50
N ASN A 95 7.36 35.02 -14.39
CA ASN A 95 6.29 34.57 -15.29
C ASN A 95 6.56 34.80 -16.79
N SER A 96 7.49 35.67 -17.17
CA SER A 96 7.88 35.92 -18.56
C SER A 96 8.48 34.71 -19.26
N LYS A 97 8.96 33.69 -18.53
CA LYS A 97 9.47 32.43 -19.11
C LYS A 97 8.45 31.29 -19.11
N ARG A 98 7.25 31.48 -18.56
CA ARG A 98 6.16 30.46 -18.54
C ARG A 98 5.29 30.55 -19.80
N SER A 99 5.92 30.79 -20.94
CA SER A 99 5.27 30.91 -22.24
C SER A 99 5.47 29.62 -23.04
N ARG A 100 4.33 29.07 -23.47
CA ARG A 100 4.09 28.10 -24.55
C ARG A 100 4.27 26.60 -24.26
N GLY A 101 3.12 25.99 -24.04
CA GLY A 101 2.78 24.63 -24.42
C GLY A 101 1.26 24.53 -24.43
N ALA A 102 0.66 24.84 -25.58
CA ALA A 102 -0.75 24.57 -25.86
C ALA A 102 -0.98 23.05 -25.93
#